data_AF-A0A395UKI0-F1
#
_entry.id   AF-A0A395UKI0-F1
#
_cell.length_a   1.000
_cell.length_b   1.000
_cell.length_c   1.000
_cell.angle_alpha   90.00
_cell.angle_beta   90.00
_cell.angle_gamma   90.00
#
_symmetry.space_group_name_H-M   'P 1'
#
loop_
_entity.id
_entity.type
_entity.pdbx_description
1 polymer ?
#
loop_
_entity_poly.entity_id
_entity_poly.type
_entity_poly.pdbx_seq_one_letter_code
_entity_poly.pdbx_strand_id
1 'polypeptide(L)'
;MEDIEFYYHEEQNNGLKDPIMYHTSDHEKCSDLPYFECGSFNCHVSGIDITFENQKKCFRASFLIRGYSVYSLVNHEWVKTKNHETRPTYLYEDLMNGIPLNNSLNIEWVNENLVADKYEISNGCRLNVPAYIKDESGHYIKDSNGNYIKKEISEEQFKLLPEGFKSQYFLYSGKRYKKCDRPWRFYKKQL
;
A
#
# COMPACT_ATOMS: atom_id res chain seq x y z
N MET A 1 9.35 -1.22 -13.02
CA MET A 1 9.65 -2.53 -12.40
C MET A 1 8.53 -2.78 -11.42
N GLU A 2 8.01 -4.00 -11.39
CA GLU A 2 6.89 -4.37 -10.54
C GLU A 2 7.19 -4.03 -9.07
N ASP A 3 6.23 -3.40 -8.41
CA ASP A 3 6.36 -2.98 -7.02
C ASP A 3 5.06 -3.15 -6.23
N ILE A 4 5.21 -3.43 -4.95
CA ILE A 4 4.13 -3.60 -3.98
C ILE A 4 4.40 -2.77 -2.73
N GLU A 5 3.35 -2.44 -2.01
CA GLU A 5 3.43 -1.76 -0.70
C GLU A 5 2.66 -2.56 0.34
N PHE A 6 3.34 -2.93 1.42
CA PHE A 6 2.81 -3.75 2.50
C PHE A 6 2.22 -2.90 3.63
N TYR A 7 1.13 -3.40 4.22
CA TYR A 7 0.44 -2.82 5.38
C TYR A 7 0.21 -3.91 6.42
N TYR A 8 0.42 -3.57 7.69
CA TYR A 8 0.23 -4.49 8.81
C TYR A 8 -0.17 -3.73 10.07
N HIS A 9 -1.27 -4.17 10.69
CA HIS A 9 -1.87 -3.56 11.86
C HIS A 9 -2.30 -4.64 12.87
N GLU A 10 -1.90 -4.48 14.12
CA GLU A 10 -2.40 -5.29 15.23
C GLU A 10 -3.54 -4.57 15.94
N GLU A 11 -4.69 -5.24 16.07
CA GLU A 11 -5.91 -4.64 16.62
C GLU A 11 -5.81 -4.41 18.13
N GLN A 12 -4.91 -5.12 18.82
CA GLN A 12 -4.64 -4.95 20.24
C GLN A 12 -4.22 -3.50 20.56
N ASN A 13 -4.62 -2.99 21.73
CA ASN A 13 -4.34 -1.60 22.13
C ASN A 13 -2.85 -1.24 22.09
N ASN A 14 -1.97 -2.15 22.50
CA ASN A 14 -0.52 -1.98 22.51
C ASN A 14 0.17 -2.64 21.30
N GLY A 15 -0.61 -3.05 20.30
CA GLY A 15 -0.10 -3.69 19.10
C GLY A 15 0.58 -2.70 18.16
N LEU A 16 1.31 -3.21 17.17
CA LEU A 16 1.87 -2.41 16.09
C LEU A 16 0.74 -1.81 15.24
N LYS A 17 0.50 -0.50 15.41
CA LYS A 17 -0.50 0.24 14.63
C LYS A 17 0.05 0.70 13.28
N ASP A 18 -0.74 0.58 12.22
CA ASP A 18 -0.49 1.26 10.93
C ASP A 18 -1.63 2.22 10.60
N PRO A 19 -1.47 3.52 10.92
CA PRO A 19 -2.52 4.53 10.81
C PRO A 19 -3.14 4.77 9.42
N ILE A 20 -2.48 4.36 8.34
CA ILE A 20 -2.95 4.60 6.96
C ILE A 20 -3.80 3.42 6.43
N MET A 21 -3.82 2.30 7.13
CA MET A 21 -4.46 1.07 6.67
C MET A 21 -5.99 1.19 6.82
N TYR A 22 -6.70 1.07 5.69
CA TYR A 22 -8.14 1.33 5.59
C TYR A 22 -8.99 0.35 6.40
N HIS A 23 -8.70 -0.93 6.31
CA HIS A 23 -9.56 -2.00 6.81
C HIS A 23 -9.29 -2.34 8.28
N THR A 24 -9.06 -1.34 9.12
CA THR A 24 -8.77 -1.53 10.56
C THR A 24 -9.87 -0.95 11.42
N SER A 25 -10.07 -1.51 12.61
CA SER A 25 -11.08 -1.02 13.56
C SER A 25 -10.81 0.42 13.97
N ASP A 26 -9.53 0.81 14.07
CA ASP A 26 -9.09 2.17 14.34
C ASP A 26 -9.46 3.15 13.21
N HIS A 27 -9.35 2.73 11.95
CA HIS A 27 -9.66 3.57 10.78
C HIS A 27 -11.18 3.70 10.55
N GLU A 28 -11.89 2.57 10.57
CA GLU A 28 -13.34 2.50 10.33
C GLU A 28 -14.16 2.89 11.57
N LYS A 29 -13.52 3.03 12.73
CA LYS A 29 -14.16 3.33 14.03
C LYS A 29 -15.25 2.32 14.38
N CYS A 30 -14.99 1.06 14.06
CA CYS A 30 -15.91 -0.05 14.23
C CYS A 30 -15.16 -1.24 14.84
N SER A 31 -15.48 -1.61 16.10
CA SER A 31 -14.84 -2.72 16.80
C SER A 31 -15.15 -4.09 16.22
N ASP A 32 -16.28 -4.20 15.53
CA ASP A 32 -16.83 -5.46 15.03
C ASP A 32 -16.58 -5.59 13.52
N LEU A 33 -15.57 -4.90 13.00
CA LEU A 33 -15.20 -4.95 11.59
C LEU A 33 -14.79 -6.38 11.22
N PRO A 34 -15.46 -7.04 10.26
CA PRO A 34 -15.09 -8.40 9.85
C PRO A 34 -13.66 -8.46 9.34
N TYR A 35 -13.02 -9.61 9.55
CA TYR A 35 -11.72 -9.89 8.96
C TYR A 35 -11.89 -10.41 7.54
N PHE A 36 -11.03 -9.97 6.62
CA PHE A 36 -10.99 -10.54 5.28
C PHE A 36 -10.39 -11.95 5.31
N GLU A 37 -10.90 -12.81 4.44
CA GLU A 37 -10.28 -14.11 4.18
C GLU A 37 -8.92 -13.92 3.49
N CYS A 38 -8.00 -14.86 3.70
CA CYS A 38 -6.70 -14.81 3.06
C CYS A 38 -6.83 -14.86 1.53
N GLY A 39 -6.18 -13.92 0.85
CA GLY A 39 -6.24 -13.73 -0.59
C GLY A 39 -7.40 -12.85 -1.07
N SER A 40 -8.21 -12.28 -0.18
CA SER A 40 -9.34 -11.44 -0.61
C SER A 40 -8.86 -10.13 -1.24
N PHE A 41 -9.60 -9.68 -2.26
CA PHE A 41 -9.40 -8.42 -2.96
C PHE A 41 -10.19 -7.33 -2.25
N ASN A 42 -9.50 -6.38 -1.63
CA ASN A 42 -10.12 -5.21 -1.04
C ASN A 42 -9.93 -4.00 -1.96
N CYS A 43 -11.01 -3.58 -2.60
CA CYS A 43 -11.04 -2.46 -3.54
C CYS A 43 -11.26 -1.15 -2.79
N HIS A 44 -10.31 -0.21 -2.87
CA HIS A 44 -10.44 1.13 -2.29
C HIS A 44 -9.92 2.23 -3.21
N VAL A 45 -10.07 3.48 -2.78
CA VAL A 45 -9.77 4.69 -3.58
C VAL A 45 -8.31 4.79 -4.05
N SER A 46 -7.39 4.04 -3.44
CA SER A 46 -5.97 4.06 -3.80
C SER A 46 -5.55 2.89 -4.69
N GLY A 47 -6.42 1.92 -4.93
CA GLY A 47 -6.14 0.71 -5.71
C GLY A 47 -6.69 -0.54 -5.04
N ILE A 48 -6.10 -1.70 -5.37
CA ILE A 48 -6.53 -3.01 -4.89
C ILE A 48 -5.51 -3.55 -3.90
N ASP A 49 -5.98 -3.81 -2.69
CA ASP A 49 -5.26 -4.54 -1.66
C ASP A 49 -5.54 -6.03 -1.78
N ILE A 50 -4.50 -6.85 -1.62
CA ILE A 50 -4.64 -8.29 -1.39
C ILE A 50 -4.40 -8.55 0.08
N THR A 51 -5.40 -9.12 0.74
CA THR A 51 -5.47 -9.25 2.21
C THR A 51 -5.05 -10.64 2.67
N PHE A 52 -4.51 -10.72 3.89
CA PHE A 52 -4.12 -11.98 4.55
C PHE A 52 -4.22 -11.82 6.07
N GLU A 53 -5.40 -11.38 6.50
CA GLU A 53 -5.68 -11.06 7.89
C GLU A 53 -5.88 -12.32 8.74
N ASN A 54 -5.80 -12.17 10.06
CA ASN A 54 -5.98 -13.27 10.99
C ASN A 54 -6.67 -12.82 12.29
N GLN A 55 -7.95 -13.17 12.42
CA GLN A 55 -8.74 -12.84 13.60
C GLN A 55 -8.20 -13.50 14.88
N LYS A 56 -7.76 -14.76 14.84
CA LYS A 56 -7.25 -15.47 16.02
C LYS A 56 -5.96 -14.86 16.57
N LYS A 57 -5.13 -14.30 15.69
CA LYS A 57 -3.89 -13.60 16.03
C LYS A 57 -4.07 -12.08 16.15
N CYS A 58 -5.30 -11.58 15.98
CA CYS A 58 -5.67 -10.17 16.09
C CYS A 58 -4.83 -9.22 15.22
N PHE A 59 -4.45 -9.63 14.00
CA PHE A 59 -3.76 -8.74 13.06
C PHE A 59 -4.47 -8.67 11.71
N ARG A 60 -4.35 -7.52 11.07
CA ARG A 60 -4.76 -7.28 9.70
C ARG A 60 -3.54 -6.98 8.87
N ALA A 61 -3.50 -7.52 7.67
CA ALA A 61 -2.38 -7.31 6.78
C ALA A 61 -2.84 -7.37 5.32
N SER A 62 -2.24 -6.52 4.50
CA SER A 62 -2.46 -6.49 3.05
C SER A 62 -1.21 -6.04 2.33
N PHE A 63 -1.18 -6.21 1.02
CA PHE A 63 -0.31 -5.44 0.16
C PHE A 63 -1.10 -4.82 -0.99
N LEU A 64 -0.76 -3.58 -1.32
CA LEU A 64 -1.23 -2.86 -2.49
C LEU A 64 -0.30 -3.15 -3.66
N ILE A 65 -0.86 -3.51 -4.81
CA ILE A 65 -0.09 -3.59 -6.06
C ILE A 65 0.21 -2.15 -6.52
N ARG A 66 1.47 -1.72 -6.39
CA ARG A 66 1.88 -0.34 -6.72
C ARG A 66 2.18 -0.15 -8.20
N GLY A 67 2.65 -1.20 -8.84
CA GLY A 67 3.04 -1.13 -10.22
C GLY A 67 3.15 -2.50 -10.85
N TYR A 68 2.63 -2.59 -12.06
CA TYR A 68 2.36 -3.85 -12.73
C TYR A 68 2.50 -3.70 -14.24
N SER A 69 2.58 -4.82 -14.93
CA SER A 69 2.53 -4.91 -16.39
C SER A 69 1.38 -5.85 -16.76
N VAL A 70 0.78 -5.67 -17.93
CA VAL A 70 -0.31 -6.54 -18.40
C VAL A 70 0.19 -7.38 -19.57
N TYR A 71 -0.11 -8.67 -19.50
CA TYR A 71 0.16 -9.65 -20.54
C TYR A 71 -1.16 -10.33 -20.91
N SER A 72 -1.32 -10.65 -22.18
CA SER A 72 -2.48 -11.37 -22.70
C SER A 72 -2.02 -12.61 -23.44
N LEU A 73 -2.78 -13.70 -23.31
CA LEU A 73 -2.50 -14.94 -24.01
C LEU A 73 -3.05 -14.85 -25.44
N VAL A 74 -2.15 -14.74 -26.43
CA VAL A 74 -2.49 -14.67 -27.85
C VAL A 74 -1.82 -15.84 -28.55
N ASN A 75 -2.58 -16.69 -29.25
CA ASN A 75 -2.06 -17.88 -29.95
C ASN A 75 -1.19 -18.80 -29.05
N HIS A 76 -1.55 -18.96 -27.78
CA HIS A 76 -0.81 -19.71 -26.74
C HIS A 76 0.53 -19.08 -26.30
N GLU A 77 0.80 -17.84 -26.66
CA GLU A 77 1.97 -17.08 -26.20
C GLU A 77 1.54 -15.88 -25.35
N TRP A 78 2.30 -15.61 -24.28
CA TRP A 78 2.09 -14.43 -23.45
C TRP A 78 2.69 -13.20 -24.11
N VAL A 79 1.83 -12.31 -24.60
CA VAL A 79 2.23 -11.06 -25.25
C VAL A 79 2.00 -9.90 -24.29
N LYS A 80 3.01 -9.05 -24.10
CA LYS A 80 2.88 -7.84 -23.28
C LYS A 80 1.97 -6.84 -23.98
N THR A 81 0.83 -6.53 -23.38
CA THR A 81 -0.17 -5.61 -23.94
C THR A 81 -0.15 -4.23 -23.28
N LYS A 82 0.32 -4.15 -22.04
CA LYS A 82 0.55 -2.87 -21.34
C LYS A 82 1.96 -2.82 -20.78
N ASN A 83 2.64 -1.71 -21.07
CA ASN A 83 3.89 -1.37 -20.39
C ASN A 83 3.65 -1.14 -18.90
N HIS A 84 4.73 -0.95 -18.16
CA HIS A 84 4.68 -0.80 -16.71
C HIS A 84 3.80 0.40 -16.30
N GLU A 85 2.70 0.11 -15.61
CA GLU A 85 1.79 1.08 -15.01
C GLU A 85 2.17 1.31 -13.56
N THR A 86 2.15 2.57 -13.12
CA THR A 86 2.53 2.99 -11.75
C THR A 86 1.37 3.63 -10.98
N ARG A 87 0.17 3.66 -11.58
CA ARG A 87 -1.07 4.13 -10.98
C ARG A 87 -1.90 2.91 -10.58
N PRO A 88 -1.94 2.53 -9.29
CA PRO A 88 -2.60 1.30 -8.84
C PRO A 88 -4.09 1.25 -9.19
N THR A 89 -4.74 2.41 -9.27
CA THR A 89 -6.17 2.52 -9.61
C THR A 89 -6.47 2.09 -11.05
N TYR A 90 -5.50 2.05 -11.95
CA TYR A 90 -5.74 1.56 -13.31
C TYR A 90 -5.93 0.03 -13.34
N LEU A 91 -5.55 -0.67 -12.26
CA LEU A 91 -5.71 -2.12 -12.17
C LEU A 91 -7.19 -2.53 -12.19
N TYR A 92 -8.09 -1.65 -11.74
CA TYR A 92 -9.53 -1.86 -11.88
C TYR A 92 -9.95 -2.03 -13.32
N GLU A 93 -9.49 -1.12 -14.18
CA GLU A 93 -9.79 -1.17 -15.61
C GLU A 93 -9.15 -2.40 -16.22
N ASP A 94 -7.87 -2.67 -15.93
CA ASP A 94 -7.18 -3.80 -16.54
C ASP A 94 -7.70 -5.18 -16.09
N LEU A 95 -8.26 -5.29 -14.87
CA LEU A 95 -8.87 -6.53 -14.37
C LEU A 95 -10.33 -6.70 -14.82
N MET A 96 -11.12 -5.62 -14.85
CA MET A 96 -12.58 -5.73 -14.99
C MET A 96 -13.08 -5.34 -16.39
N ASN A 97 -12.31 -4.57 -17.16
CA ASN A 97 -12.76 -4.09 -18.46
C ASN A 97 -12.93 -5.25 -19.43
N GLY A 98 -14.11 -5.33 -20.06
CA GLY A 98 -14.45 -6.38 -21.01
C GLY A 98 -14.85 -7.72 -20.40
N ILE A 99 -14.89 -7.86 -19.06
CA ILE A 99 -15.45 -9.04 -18.40
C ILE A 99 -16.98 -8.93 -18.34
N PRO A 100 -17.73 -9.86 -18.98
CA PRO A 100 -19.17 -9.91 -18.85
C PRO A 100 -19.59 -10.12 -17.40
N LEU A 101 -20.61 -9.40 -16.91
CA LEU A 101 -21.08 -9.48 -15.52
C LEU A 101 -21.61 -10.87 -15.11
N ASN A 102 -21.90 -11.74 -16.08
CA ASN A 102 -22.32 -13.12 -15.84
C ASN A 102 -21.16 -14.11 -15.70
N ASN A 103 -19.91 -13.67 -15.90
CA ASN A 103 -18.72 -14.48 -15.70
C ASN A 103 -18.07 -14.11 -14.37
N SER A 104 -17.67 -15.12 -13.59
CA SER A 104 -16.86 -14.91 -12.40
C SER A 104 -15.41 -14.58 -12.79
N LEU A 105 -14.83 -13.56 -12.15
CA LEU A 105 -13.39 -13.33 -12.21
C LEU A 105 -12.67 -14.44 -11.43
N ASN A 106 -11.88 -15.25 -12.12
CA ASN A 106 -11.03 -16.27 -11.51
C ASN A 106 -9.60 -15.77 -11.47
N ILE A 107 -8.94 -15.92 -10.32
CA ILE A 107 -7.59 -15.44 -10.09
C ILE A 107 -6.74 -16.60 -9.60
N GLU A 108 -5.60 -16.83 -10.26
CA GLU A 108 -4.64 -17.86 -9.90
C GLU A 108 -3.28 -17.21 -9.64
N TRP A 109 -2.69 -17.55 -8.50
CA TRP A 109 -1.33 -17.17 -8.17
C TRP A 109 -0.37 -18.15 -8.83
N VAL A 110 0.36 -17.69 -9.83
CA VAL A 110 1.38 -18.48 -10.53
C VAL A 110 2.77 -18.06 -10.08
N ASN A 111 3.63 -19.04 -9.81
CA ASN A 111 5.04 -18.76 -9.56
C ASN A 111 5.67 -18.22 -10.83
N GLU A 112 6.29 -17.06 -10.74
CA GLU A 112 7.09 -16.53 -11.84
C GLU A 112 8.34 -17.39 -12.01
N ASN A 113 8.62 -17.83 -13.24
CA ASN A 113 9.89 -18.44 -13.60
C ASN A 113 10.97 -17.36 -13.67
N LEU A 114 11.35 -16.83 -12.51
CA LEU A 114 12.45 -15.88 -12.38
C LEU A 114 13.75 -16.59 -12.78
N VAL A 115 14.37 -16.14 -13.86
CA VAL A 115 15.80 -16.41 -14.07
C VAL A 115 16.52 -15.56 -13.02
N ALA A 116 16.81 -16.17 -11.87
CA ALA A 116 17.27 -15.52 -10.65
C ALA A 116 18.50 -14.61 -10.86
N ASP A 117 19.24 -14.79 -11.95
CA ASP A 117 20.46 -14.05 -12.27
C ASP A 117 20.25 -12.63 -12.83
N LYS A 118 19.00 -12.18 -13.07
CA LYS A 118 18.71 -10.88 -13.72
C LYS A 118 18.13 -9.80 -12.82
N TYR A 119 17.60 -10.15 -11.66
CA TYR A 119 16.86 -9.21 -10.81
C TYR A 119 17.12 -9.47 -9.33
N GLU A 120 17.24 -8.41 -8.54
CA GLU A 120 17.21 -8.44 -7.08
C GLU A 120 15.91 -7.82 -6.55
N ILE A 121 15.45 -8.27 -5.39
CA ILE A 121 14.36 -7.62 -4.66
C ILE A 121 14.97 -6.60 -3.71
N SER A 122 14.57 -5.34 -3.87
CA SER A 122 14.97 -4.25 -2.99
C SER A 122 13.75 -3.75 -2.19
N ASN A 123 14.01 -3.03 -1.10
CA ASN A 123 12.96 -2.41 -0.30
C ASN A 123 13.22 -0.92 -0.11
N GLY A 124 12.17 -0.20 0.27
CA GLY A 124 12.25 1.23 0.53
C GLY A 124 11.03 1.76 1.27
N CYS A 125 11.06 3.06 1.54
CA CYS A 125 9.94 3.75 2.18
C CYS A 125 8.70 3.70 1.28
N ARG A 126 7.54 3.61 1.93
CA ARG A 126 6.22 3.66 1.30
C ARG A 126 6.00 4.97 0.53
N LEU A 127 5.32 4.89 -0.61
CA LEU A 127 5.13 6.02 -1.51
C LEU A 127 3.94 6.87 -1.08
N ASN A 128 4.16 8.17 -0.92
CA ASN A 128 3.12 9.15 -0.55
C ASN A 128 2.38 8.81 0.76
N VAL A 129 2.99 8.01 1.63
CA VAL A 129 2.46 7.74 2.97
C VAL A 129 3.10 8.70 3.97
N PRO A 130 2.30 9.47 4.73
CA PRO A 130 2.83 10.36 5.74
C PRO A 130 3.37 9.59 6.94
N ALA A 131 4.38 10.12 7.61
CA ALA A 131 4.68 9.77 8.98
C ALA A 131 3.61 10.35 9.92
N TYR A 132 3.44 9.73 11.08
CA TYR A 132 2.47 10.13 12.09
C TYR A 132 3.16 10.52 13.39
N ILE A 133 2.56 11.43 14.15
CA ILE A 133 3.09 11.92 15.41
C ILE A 133 2.98 10.81 16.46
N LYS A 134 4.04 10.68 17.27
CA LYS A 134 4.11 9.76 18.39
C LYS A 134 4.42 10.53 19.66
N ASP A 135 3.92 10.04 20.80
CA ASP A 135 4.30 10.51 22.12
C ASP A 135 5.71 10.03 22.52
N GLU A 136 6.15 10.43 23.71
CA GLU A 136 7.46 10.05 24.27
C GLU A 136 7.61 8.54 24.49
N SER A 137 6.49 7.82 24.65
CA SER A 137 6.45 6.37 24.81
C SER A 137 6.40 5.64 23.45
N GLY A 138 6.33 6.36 22.34
CA GLY A 138 6.29 5.81 20.99
C GLY A 138 4.89 5.44 20.48
N HIS A 139 3.82 5.76 21.21
CA HIS A 139 2.44 5.54 20.78
C HIS A 139 1.97 6.66 19.87
N TYR A 140 1.13 6.34 18.88
CA TYR A 140 0.59 7.35 17.97
C TYR A 140 -0.42 8.26 18.65
N ILE A 141 -0.30 9.57 18.39
CA ILE A 141 -1.23 10.58 18.91
C ILE A 141 -2.44 10.69 17.98
N LYS A 142 -3.64 10.78 18.57
CA LYS A 142 -4.92 10.97 17.87
C LYS A 142 -5.50 12.36 18.16
N ASP A 143 -6.24 12.91 17.20
CA ASP A 143 -7.03 14.15 17.36
C ASP A 143 -8.30 13.90 18.20
N SER A 144 -9.09 14.95 18.44
CA SER A 144 -10.35 14.87 19.21
C SER A 144 -11.42 13.99 18.55
N ASN A 145 -11.28 13.67 17.26
CA ASN A 145 -12.17 12.79 16.51
C ASN A 145 -11.63 11.35 16.43
N GLY A 146 -10.53 11.06 17.11
CA GLY A 146 -9.88 9.75 17.13
C GLY A 146 -9.01 9.44 15.91
N ASN A 147 -8.71 10.42 15.04
CA ASN A 147 -7.87 10.19 13.86
C ASN A 147 -6.39 10.39 14.21
N TYR A 148 -5.52 9.54 13.70
CA TYR A 148 -4.07 9.70 13.88
C TYR A 148 -3.54 10.98 13.23
N ILE A 149 -2.70 11.70 13.97
CA ILE A 149 -2.17 12.99 13.51
C ILE A 149 -0.94 12.78 12.62
N LYS A 150 -0.99 13.30 11.40
CA LYS A 150 0.11 13.28 10.42
C LYS A 150 1.20 14.29 10.80
N LYS A 151 2.47 13.96 10.53
CA LYS A 151 3.60 14.90 10.65
C LYS A 151 3.59 15.89 9.48
N GLU A 152 2.78 16.93 9.63
CA GLU A 152 2.66 18.05 8.71
C GLU A 152 3.59 19.20 9.13
N ILE A 153 4.09 19.98 8.17
CA ILE A 153 4.80 21.26 8.41
C ILE A 153 4.23 22.35 7.51
N SER A 154 4.35 23.61 7.92
CA SER A 154 3.96 24.74 7.09
C SER A 154 4.92 24.93 5.91
N GLU A 155 4.48 25.66 4.89
CA GLU A 155 5.32 25.97 3.73
C GLU A 155 6.50 26.89 4.12
N GLU A 156 6.32 27.78 5.10
CA GLU A 156 7.40 28.60 5.67
C GLU A 156 8.44 27.72 6.38
N GLN A 157 7.99 26.78 7.21
CA GLN A 157 8.87 25.82 7.89
C GLN A 157 9.64 24.97 6.87
N PHE A 158 8.97 24.52 5.81
CA PHE A 158 9.60 23.73 4.74
C PHE A 158 10.68 24.52 4.00
N LYS A 159 10.45 25.81 3.71
CA LYS A 159 11.43 26.69 3.04
C LYS A 159 12.70 26.88 3.88
N LEU A 160 12.56 26.89 5.20
CA LEU A 160 13.66 27.02 6.15
C LEU A 160 14.46 25.72 6.37
N LEU A 161 13.98 24.56 5.89
CA LEU A 161 14.72 23.31 6.01
C LEU A 161 16.00 23.35 5.14
N PRO A 162 17.13 22.78 5.63
CA PRO A 162 18.29 22.59 4.79
C PRO A 162 17.97 21.67 3.61
N GLU A 163 18.62 21.89 2.47
CA GLU A 163 18.26 21.25 1.19
C GLU A 163 18.23 19.72 1.27
N GLY A 164 19.17 19.11 2.00
CA GLY A 164 19.21 17.66 2.19
C GLY A 164 17.98 17.08 2.92
N PHE A 165 17.30 17.86 3.74
CA PHE A 165 16.13 17.42 4.52
C PHE A 165 14.81 17.58 3.76
N LYS A 166 14.74 18.44 2.75
CA LYS A 166 13.51 18.66 1.97
C LYS A 166 13.04 17.38 1.27
N SER A 167 13.98 16.52 0.87
CA SER A 167 13.72 15.20 0.26
C SER A 167 12.92 14.25 1.16
N GLN A 168 12.90 14.48 2.48
CA GLN A 168 12.14 13.69 3.46
C GLN A 168 10.66 14.07 3.52
N TYR A 169 10.22 15.05 2.75
CA TYR A 169 8.84 15.51 2.71
C TYR A 169 8.25 15.33 1.32
N PHE A 170 6.92 15.29 1.24
CA PHE A 170 6.18 15.30 -0.02
C PHE A 170 4.97 16.24 0.09
N LEU A 171 4.56 16.78 -1.06
CA LEU A 171 3.36 17.61 -1.17
C LEU A 171 2.18 16.71 -1.53
N TYR A 172 1.09 16.83 -0.77
CA TYR A 172 -0.17 16.17 -1.09
C TYR A 172 -1.34 17.05 -0.69
N SER A 173 -2.24 17.32 -1.64
CA SER A 173 -3.41 18.18 -1.43
C SER A 173 -3.05 19.55 -0.80
N GLY A 174 -2.00 20.19 -1.31
CA GLY A 174 -1.54 21.50 -0.82
C GLY A 174 -0.80 21.49 0.53
N LYS A 175 -0.64 20.33 1.17
CA LYS A 175 0.01 20.18 2.48
C LYS A 175 1.33 19.43 2.38
N ARG A 176 2.30 19.81 3.23
CA ARG A 176 3.63 19.17 3.28
C ARG A 176 3.68 18.16 4.41
N TYR A 177 3.90 16.89 4.07
CA TYR A 177 4.00 15.82 5.05
C TYR A 177 5.40 15.21 5.05
N LYS A 178 5.91 14.87 6.23
CA LYS A 178 7.09 14.02 6.37
C LYS A 178 6.76 12.63 5.84
N LYS A 179 7.66 12.02 5.06
CA LYS A 179 7.53 10.66 4.55
C LYS A 179 7.56 9.63 5.67
N CYS A 180 6.77 8.57 5.52
CA CYS A 180 6.87 7.36 6.34
C CYS A 180 8.27 6.75 6.18
N ASP A 181 8.82 6.26 7.29
CA ASP A 181 10.15 5.65 7.40
C ASP A 181 10.13 4.12 7.35
N ARG A 182 8.94 3.50 7.30
CA ARG A 182 8.81 2.04 7.23
C ARG A 182 9.26 1.52 5.86
N PRO A 183 10.22 0.58 5.80
CA PRO A 183 10.75 0.02 4.56
C PRO A 183 9.82 -1.06 3.98
N TRP A 184 8.54 -0.73 3.85
CA TRP A 184 7.46 -1.67 3.50
C TRP A 184 7.04 -1.59 2.03
N ARG A 185 7.77 -0.84 1.21
CA ARG A 185 7.67 -0.96 -0.24
C ARG A 185 8.70 -1.98 -0.71
N PHE A 186 8.29 -2.91 -1.55
CA PHE A 186 9.17 -3.91 -2.16
C PHE A 186 9.08 -3.78 -3.67
N TYR A 187 10.23 -3.82 -4.35
CA TYR A 187 10.26 -3.66 -5.80
C TYR A 187 11.41 -4.47 -6.41
N LYS A 188 11.19 -4.92 -7.64
CA LYS A 188 12.25 -5.52 -8.45
C LYS A 188 13.26 -4.45 -8.85
N LYS A 189 14.54 -4.79 -8.82
CA LYS A 189 15.64 -3.99 -9.34
C LYS A 189 16.45 -4.87 -10.29
N GLN A 190 16.70 -4.36 -11.50
CA GLN A 190 17.52 -5.05 -12.49
C GLN A 190 19.00 -4.96 -12.07
N LEU A 191 19.70 -6.09 -12.17
CA LEU A 191 21.15 -6.19 -11.93
C LEU A 191 21.96 -5.66 -13.12
#